data_AF-A0A962C5Y4-F1
#
_entry.id   AF-A0A962C5Y4-F1
#
_cell.length_a   1.000
_cell.length_b   1.000
_cell.length_c   1.000
_cell.angle_alpha   90.00
_cell.angle_beta   90.00
_cell.angle_gamma   90.00
#
_symmetry.space_group_name_H-M   'P 1'
#
loop_
_entity.id
_entity.type
_entity.pdbx_description
1 polymer ?
#
loop_
_entity_poly.entity_id
_entity_poly.type
_entity_poly.pdbx_seq_one_letter_code
_entity_poly.pdbx_strand_id
1 'polypeptide(L)'
;MTTRHERENDAAGLRPGYSKLSAAGFWVLAFLACVVPNELALQDAAMPDLRFAGFFGTLAAVALIFALFGWLRPRLALVLTAAVVSIMLLVRFAFYGLAEFSGFGFTNDVFIHLEVESFRVAWEQYQGMILSLLAMLVLLVGIVTLLARRMARPSRLGSLAIAIPAAIVAVSCHQAMPEWMLAESAYVWYQPKRLDMPEDEQQRWRESGLVNVDLIRKADMTAELPAHPRNLILLYIESGGLPVIDSP
;
A
#
# COMPACT_ATOMS: atom_id res chain seq x y z
N MET A 1 -5.46 -7.87 -50.59
CA MET A 1 -4.41 -8.27 -49.62
C MET A 1 -4.91 -7.93 -48.22
N THR A 2 -5.71 -8.79 -47.61
CA THR A 2 -6.06 -8.72 -46.18
C THR A 2 -4.78 -8.97 -45.39
N THR A 3 -4.36 -7.97 -44.62
CA THR A 3 -3.11 -8.04 -43.86
C THR A 3 -3.19 -9.15 -42.82
N ARG A 4 -2.07 -9.79 -42.49
CA ARG A 4 -1.98 -10.88 -41.50
C ARG A 4 -2.64 -10.54 -40.15
N HIS A 5 -2.77 -9.25 -39.84
CA HIS A 5 -3.47 -8.74 -38.66
C HIS A 5 -4.99 -8.92 -38.68
N GLU A 6 -5.65 -8.93 -39.84
CA GLU A 6 -7.11 -9.17 -39.91
C GLU A 6 -7.45 -10.63 -39.62
N ARG A 7 -6.62 -11.59 -40.06
CA ARG A 7 -6.86 -13.03 -39.81
C ARG A 7 -6.68 -13.43 -38.34
N GLU A 8 -5.82 -12.74 -37.59
CA GLU A 8 -5.66 -13.00 -36.15
C GLU A 8 -6.87 -12.49 -35.34
N ASN A 9 -7.55 -11.46 -35.82
CA ASN A 9 -8.77 -10.95 -35.19
C ASN A 9 -9.99 -11.85 -35.48
N ASP A 10 -10.10 -12.40 -36.68
CA ASP A 10 -11.20 -13.33 -37.02
C ASP A 10 -11.07 -14.69 -36.31
N ALA A 11 -9.85 -15.18 -36.08
CA ALA A 11 -9.62 -16.46 -35.40
C ALA A 11 -10.08 -16.46 -33.92
N ALA A 12 -10.24 -15.29 -33.30
CA ALA A 12 -10.70 -15.18 -31.91
C ALA A 12 -12.23 -15.12 -31.77
N GLY A 13 -13.00 -15.00 -32.88
CA GLY A 13 -14.47 -14.98 -32.85
C GLY A 13 -15.10 -13.85 -32.01
N LEU A 14 -14.33 -12.84 -31.63
CA LEU A 14 -14.81 -11.76 -30.76
C LEU A 14 -15.57 -10.73 -31.57
N ARG A 15 -16.90 -10.73 -31.44
CA ARG A 15 -17.77 -9.69 -32.00
C ARG A 15 -17.29 -8.30 -31.55
N PRO A 16 -17.09 -7.32 -32.45
CA PRO A 16 -16.44 -6.03 -32.16
C PRO A 16 -17.07 -5.17 -31.05
N GLY A 17 -18.32 -5.44 -30.65
CA GLY A 17 -18.98 -4.78 -29.52
C GLY A 17 -18.53 -5.28 -28.13
N TYR A 18 -18.11 -6.54 -28.01
CA TYR A 18 -17.78 -7.14 -26.70
C TYR A 18 -16.47 -6.59 -26.11
N SER A 19 -15.56 -6.11 -26.95
CA SER A 19 -14.26 -5.57 -26.51
C SER A 19 -14.39 -4.21 -25.82
N LYS A 20 -15.32 -3.35 -26.27
CA LYS A 20 -15.57 -2.03 -25.67
C LYS A 20 -16.20 -2.14 -24.28
N LEU A 21 -17.23 -2.99 -24.14
CA LEU A 21 -17.86 -3.25 -22.84
C LEU A 21 -16.90 -3.88 -21.85
N SER A 22 -16.07 -4.84 -22.29
CA SER A 22 -15.06 -5.46 -21.42
C SER A 22 -14.00 -4.45 -20.98
N ALA A 23 -13.57 -3.55 -21.87
CA ALA A 23 -12.63 -2.49 -21.52
C ALA A 23 -13.24 -1.49 -20.52
N ALA A 24 -14.46 -1.02 -20.75
CA ALA A 24 -15.16 -0.14 -19.81
C ALA A 24 -15.34 -0.81 -18.45
N GLY A 25 -15.76 -2.09 -18.43
CA GLY A 25 -15.88 -2.88 -17.22
C GLY A 25 -14.55 -3.04 -16.48
N PHE A 26 -13.45 -3.28 -17.20
CA PHE A 26 -12.11 -3.33 -16.61
C PHE A 26 -11.76 -2.01 -15.91
N TRP A 27 -11.93 -0.89 -16.61
CA TRP A 27 -11.61 0.44 -16.06
C TRP A 27 -12.43 0.76 -14.83
N VAL A 28 -13.76 0.61 -14.92
CA VAL A 28 -14.67 0.92 -13.80
C VAL A 28 -14.37 0.02 -12.62
N LEU A 29 -14.24 -1.29 -12.82
CA LEU A 29 -14.05 -2.22 -11.71
C LEU A 29 -12.66 -2.07 -11.07
N ALA A 30 -11.59 -2.00 -11.87
CA ALA A 30 -10.24 -1.83 -11.34
C ALA A 30 -10.09 -0.48 -10.62
N PHE A 31 -10.68 0.59 -11.18
CA PHE A 31 -10.68 1.89 -10.53
C PHE A 31 -11.47 1.88 -9.21
N LEU A 32 -12.72 1.40 -9.22
CA LEU A 32 -13.55 1.35 -8.01
C LEU A 32 -12.95 0.45 -6.92
N ALA A 33 -12.46 -0.72 -7.30
CA ALA A 33 -11.84 -1.65 -6.36
C ALA A 33 -10.62 -1.03 -5.65
N CYS A 34 -9.85 -0.20 -6.35
CA CYS A 34 -8.70 0.49 -5.76
C CYS A 34 -9.11 1.78 -5.03
N VAL A 35 -9.98 2.62 -5.61
CA VAL A 35 -10.25 3.98 -5.09
C VAL A 35 -11.12 3.95 -3.84
N VAL A 36 -12.09 3.04 -3.75
CA VAL A 36 -13.02 2.98 -2.61
C VAL A 36 -12.30 2.74 -1.27
N PRO A 37 -11.47 1.68 -1.11
CA PRO A 37 -10.77 1.48 0.16
C PRO A 37 -9.80 2.63 0.48
N ASN A 38 -9.21 3.28 -0.53
CA ASN A 38 -8.35 4.44 -0.32
C ASN A 38 -9.13 5.65 0.20
N GLU A 39 -10.26 5.99 -0.43
CA GLU A 39 -11.08 7.14 -0.03
C GLU A 39 -11.68 6.96 1.36
N LEU A 40 -12.15 5.75 1.68
CA LEU A 40 -12.66 5.43 3.01
C LEU A 40 -11.55 5.57 4.05
N ALA A 41 -10.36 5.03 3.76
CA ALA A 41 -9.22 5.13 4.67
C ALA A 41 -8.75 6.58 4.89
N LEU A 42 -8.68 7.40 3.84
CA LEU A 42 -8.31 8.82 3.96
C LEU A 42 -9.36 9.63 4.73
N GLN A 43 -10.63 9.26 4.62
CA GLN A 43 -11.70 9.85 5.41
C GLN A 43 -11.57 9.48 6.89
N ASP A 44 -11.33 8.21 7.19
CA ASP A 44 -11.22 7.71 8.57
C ASP A 44 -9.92 8.17 9.25
N ALA A 45 -8.83 8.28 8.50
CA ALA A 45 -7.54 8.78 8.98
C ALA A 45 -7.48 10.31 9.16
N ALA A 46 -8.61 11.02 9.01
CA ALA A 46 -8.71 12.47 9.07
C ALA A 46 -7.71 13.22 8.14
N MET A 47 -7.48 12.68 6.93
CA MET A 47 -6.61 13.28 5.90
C MET A 47 -7.42 13.77 4.67
N PRO A 48 -8.41 14.67 4.84
CA PRO A 48 -9.31 15.08 3.76
C PRO A 48 -8.58 15.78 2.61
N ASP A 49 -7.49 16.49 2.90
CA ASP A 49 -6.71 17.25 1.92
C ASP A 49 -6.02 16.35 0.89
N LEU A 50 -5.79 15.08 1.24
CA LEU A 50 -5.15 14.10 0.36
C LEU A 50 -6.14 13.38 -0.56
N ARG A 51 -7.46 13.49 -0.34
CA ARG A 51 -8.47 12.71 -1.07
C ARG A 51 -8.44 12.96 -2.58
N PHE A 52 -8.40 14.23 -2.99
CA PHE A 52 -8.35 14.57 -4.40
C PHE A 52 -7.08 13.99 -5.06
N ALA A 53 -5.92 14.13 -4.41
CA ALA A 53 -4.69 13.52 -4.87
C ALA A 53 -4.79 11.98 -4.91
N GLY A 54 -5.38 11.35 -3.91
CA GLY A 54 -5.58 9.90 -3.83
C GLY A 54 -6.46 9.36 -4.97
N PHE A 55 -7.54 10.07 -5.31
CA PHE A 55 -8.40 9.75 -6.45
C PHE A 55 -7.62 9.77 -7.77
N PHE A 56 -6.92 10.88 -8.07
CA PHE A 56 -6.17 11.03 -9.32
C PHE A 56 -4.94 10.12 -9.39
N GLY A 57 -4.24 9.92 -8.27
CA GLY A 57 -3.14 8.95 -8.15
C GLY A 57 -3.60 7.53 -8.42
N THR A 58 -4.78 7.14 -7.92
CA THR A 58 -5.37 5.83 -8.19
C THR A 58 -5.76 5.68 -9.66
N LEU A 59 -6.41 6.68 -10.25
CA LEU A 59 -6.76 6.68 -11.66
C LEU A 59 -5.51 6.54 -12.54
N ALA A 60 -4.45 7.28 -12.21
CA ALA A 60 -3.16 7.22 -12.87
C ALA A 60 -2.48 5.84 -12.74
N ALA A 61 -2.49 5.23 -11.55
CA ALA A 61 -1.95 3.89 -11.35
C ALA A 61 -2.68 2.83 -12.20
N VAL A 62 -4.02 2.87 -12.23
CA VAL A 62 -4.82 1.98 -13.10
C VAL A 62 -4.51 2.22 -14.58
N ALA A 63 -4.30 3.48 -14.97
CA ALA A 63 -3.92 3.83 -16.34
C ALA A 63 -2.53 3.32 -16.74
N LEU A 64 -1.56 3.36 -15.82
CA LEU A 64 -0.24 2.76 -16.03
C LEU A 64 -0.35 1.25 -16.24
N ILE A 65 -1.16 0.56 -15.43
CA ILE A 65 -1.42 -0.89 -15.59
C ILE A 65 -2.04 -1.18 -16.96
N PHE A 66 -3.01 -0.38 -17.41
CA PHE A 66 -3.61 -0.52 -18.73
C PHE A 66 -2.58 -0.31 -19.86
N ALA A 67 -1.68 0.67 -19.72
CA ALA A 67 -0.65 0.95 -20.73
C ALA A 67 0.35 -0.22 -20.92
N LEU A 68 0.60 -1.02 -19.87
CA LEU A 68 1.47 -2.21 -19.98
C LEU A 68 1.01 -3.19 -21.07
N PHE A 69 -0.29 -3.25 -21.37
CA PHE A 69 -0.85 -4.17 -22.37
C PHE A 69 -0.41 -3.87 -23.81
N GLY A 70 0.00 -2.64 -24.14
CA GLY A 70 0.49 -2.35 -25.49
C GLY A 70 1.98 -2.64 -25.71
N TRP A 71 2.75 -2.84 -24.63
CA TRP A 71 4.19 -3.13 -24.72
C TRP A 71 4.53 -4.60 -24.46
N LEU A 72 3.80 -5.24 -23.56
CA LEU A 72 4.12 -6.58 -23.09
C LEU A 72 3.39 -7.67 -23.87
N ARG A 73 3.96 -8.88 -23.81
CA ARG A 73 3.27 -10.07 -24.32
C ARG A 73 1.97 -10.30 -23.52
N PRO A 74 0.87 -10.77 -24.14
CA PRO A 74 -0.42 -11.03 -23.51
C PRO A 74 -0.37 -11.64 -22.11
N ARG A 75 0.36 -12.75 -21.99
CA ARG A 75 0.42 -13.55 -20.77
C ARG A 75 1.18 -12.82 -19.68
N LEU A 76 2.28 -12.15 -20.03
CA LEU A 76 3.09 -11.37 -19.09
C LEU A 76 2.31 -10.14 -18.60
N ALA A 77 1.64 -9.42 -19.50
CA ALA A 77 0.79 -8.28 -19.14
C ALA A 77 -0.28 -8.71 -18.12
N LEU A 78 -0.99 -9.81 -18.38
CA LEU A 78 -2.00 -10.34 -17.47
C LEU A 78 -1.44 -10.75 -16.11
N VAL A 79 -0.29 -11.45 -16.08
CA VAL A 79 0.35 -11.86 -14.83
C VAL A 79 0.77 -10.64 -14.01
N LEU A 80 1.39 -9.65 -14.65
CA LEU A 80 1.80 -8.42 -13.97
C LEU A 80 0.60 -7.59 -13.51
N THR A 81 -0.45 -7.46 -14.32
CA THR A 81 -1.69 -6.80 -13.90
C THR A 81 -2.30 -7.49 -12.68
N ALA A 82 -2.40 -8.83 -12.70
CA ALA A 82 -2.93 -9.58 -11.56
C ALA A 82 -2.07 -9.36 -10.31
N ALA A 83 -0.74 -9.44 -10.44
CA ALA A 83 0.19 -9.21 -9.33
C ALA A 83 0.10 -7.78 -8.77
N VAL A 84 0.17 -6.76 -9.63
CA VAL A 84 0.12 -5.34 -9.23
C VAL A 84 -1.22 -5.00 -8.59
N VAL A 85 -2.35 -5.39 -9.21
CA VAL A 85 -3.68 -5.15 -8.63
C VAL A 85 -3.83 -5.88 -7.29
N SER A 86 -3.29 -7.11 -7.17
CA SER A 86 -3.32 -7.84 -5.89
C SER A 86 -2.56 -7.10 -4.79
N ILE A 87 -1.35 -6.61 -5.10
CA ILE A 87 -0.53 -5.84 -4.15
C ILE A 87 -1.23 -4.54 -3.77
N MET A 88 -1.71 -3.77 -4.75
CA MET A 88 -2.43 -2.51 -4.50
C MET A 88 -3.65 -2.73 -3.60
N LEU A 89 -4.49 -3.72 -3.91
CA LEU A 89 -5.67 -4.02 -3.10
C LEU A 89 -5.27 -4.46 -1.68
N LEU A 90 -4.28 -5.34 -1.53
CA LEU A 90 -3.80 -5.77 -0.22
C LEU A 90 -3.31 -4.57 0.62
N VAL A 91 -2.48 -3.71 0.04
CA VAL A 91 -1.96 -2.51 0.73
C VAL A 91 -3.09 -1.55 1.10
N ARG A 92 -4.06 -1.33 0.20
CA ARG A 92 -5.18 -0.42 0.44
C ARG A 92 -6.17 -0.95 1.48
N PHE A 93 -6.44 -2.25 1.50
CA PHE A 93 -7.24 -2.86 2.56
C PHE A 93 -6.51 -2.83 3.91
N ALA A 94 -5.19 -3.06 3.91
CA ALA A 94 -4.39 -2.91 5.13
C ALA A 94 -4.41 -1.46 5.64
N PHE A 95 -4.27 -0.49 4.74
CA PHE A 95 -4.38 0.94 5.06
C PHE A 95 -5.74 1.30 5.63
N TYR A 96 -6.83 0.81 5.02
CA TYR A 96 -8.19 1.01 5.52
C TYR A 96 -8.39 0.40 6.91
N GLY A 97 -8.02 -0.87 7.10
CA GLY A 97 -8.14 -1.52 8.41
C GLY A 97 -7.31 -0.83 9.49
N LEU A 98 -6.15 -0.27 9.13
CA LEU A 98 -5.31 0.51 10.04
C LEU A 98 -5.96 1.85 10.40
N ALA A 99 -6.54 2.55 9.42
CA ALA A 99 -7.27 3.79 9.64
C ALA A 99 -8.49 3.59 10.53
N GLU A 100 -9.27 2.53 10.29
CA GLU A 100 -10.42 2.17 11.12
C GLU A 100 -10.01 1.79 12.55
N PHE A 101 -8.92 1.03 12.70
CA PHE A 101 -8.47 0.56 14.02
C PHE A 101 -7.82 1.66 14.87
N SER A 102 -6.96 2.48 14.26
CA SER A 102 -6.10 3.43 14.99
C SER A 102 -6.54 4.89 14.86
N GLY A 103 -7.43 5.21 13.92
CA GLY A 103 -7.71 6.58 13.50
C GLY A 103 -6.59 7.21 12.65
N PHE A 104 -5.54 6.45 12.33
CA PHE A 104 -4.40 6.89 11.53
C PHE A 104 -4.10 5.91 10.39
N GLY A 105 -3.60 6.42 9.27
CA GLY A 105 -3.10 5.59 8.18
C GLY A 105 -1.64 5.15 8.39
N PHE A 106 -0.95 4.72 7.32
CA PHE A 106 0.50 4.56 7.29
C PHE A 106 1.22 5.90 7.55
N THR A 107 1.55 6.18 8.81
CA THR A 107 2.33 7.35 9.24
C THR A 107 3.66 6.92 9.86
N ASN A 108 4.48 7.89 10.28
CA ASN A 108 5.75 7.65 10.99
C ASN A 108 5.56 7.00 12.38
N ASP A 109 4.32 7.02 12.90
CA ASP A 109 3.97 6.47 14.21
C ASP A 109 3.44 5.03 14.11
N VAL A 110 3.30 4.50 12.90
CA VAL A 110 2.83 3.13 12.69
C VAL A 110 3.94 2.14 13.01
N PHE A 111 3.64 1.23 13.93
CA PHE A 111 4.53 0.16 14.33
C PHE A 111 4.38 -1.03 13.38
N ILE A 112 5.35 -1.20 12.47
CA ILE A 112 5.37 -2.35 11.56
C ILE A 112 5.97 -3.55 12.28
N HIS A 113 5.10 -4.44 12.77
CA HIS A 113 5.48 -5.71 13.40
C HIS A 113 5.27 -6.88 12.42
N LEU A 114 6.33 -7.26 11.70
CA LEU A 114 6.33 -8.42 10.79
C LEU A 114 6.90 -9.68 11.45
N GLU A 115 6.61 -9.88 12.74
CA GLU A 115 7.02 -11.08 13.47
C GLU A 115 6.01 -12.21 13.25
N VAL A 116 6.48 -13.46 13.17
CA VAL A 116 5.62 -14.64 12.98
C VAL A 116 4.54 -14.73 14.07
N GLU A 117 4.89 -14.32 15.29
CA GLU A 117 3.96 -14.30 16.41
C GLU A 117 2.84 -13.27 16.22
N SER A 118 3.16 -12.09 15.67
CA SER A 118 2.15 -11.10 15.29
C SER A 118 1.19 -11.64 14.23
N PHE A 119 1.70 -12.39 13.26
CA PHE A 119 0.85 -13.07 12.26
C PHE A 119 -0.03 -14.14 12.90
N ARG A 120 0.50 -14.94 13.83
CA ARG A 120 -0.27 -15.96 14.56
C ARG A 120 -1.41 -15.33 15.35
N VAL A 121 -1.12 -14.29 16.13
CA VAL A 121 -2.12 -13.56 16.91
C VAL A 121 -3.16 -12.90 16.01
N ALA A 122 -2.72 -12.24 14.94
CA ALA A 122 -3.63 -11.61 13.97
C ALA A 122 -4.53 -12.66 13.30
N TRP A 123 -4.01 -13.83 12.96
CA TRP A 123 -4.80 -14.93 12.41
C TRP A 123 -5.83 -15.45 13.43
N GLU A 124 -5.42 -15.74 14.67
CA GLU A 124 -6.31 -16.25 15.71
C GLU A 124 -7.46 -15.27 16.02
N GLN A 125 -7.16 -13.97 16.05
CA GLN A 125 -8.14 -12.93 16.38
C GLN A 125 -9.00 -12.51 15.17
N TYR A 126 -8.44 -12.50 13.96
CA TYR A 126 -9.08 -11.91 12.78
C TYR A 126 -9.26 -12.87 11.60
N GLN A 127 -9.13 -14.19 11.79
CA GLN A 127 -9.22 -15.20 10.70
C GLN A 127 -10.43 -15.00 9.78
N GLY A 128 -11.62 -14.73 10.32
CA GLY A 128 -12.83 -14.54 9.52
C GLY A 128 -12.71 -13.34 8.58
N MET A 129 -12.26 -12.20 9.11
CA MET A 129 -12.02 -10.98 8.34
C MET A 129 -10.92 -11.20 7.28
N ILE A 130 -9.80 -11.82 7.66
CA ILE A 130 -8.69 -12.12 6.74
C ILE A 130 -9.18 -13.03 5.60
N LEU A 131 -9.92 -14.09 5.89
CA LEU A 131 -10.47 -15.00 4.88
C LEU A 131 -11.47 -14.30 3.97
N SER A 132 -12.35 -13.44 4.49
CA SER A 132 -13.26 -12.64 3.69
C SER A 132 -12.52 -11.66 2.76
N LEU A 133 -11.48 -10.99 3.27
CA LEU A 133 -10.62 -10.10 2.47
C LEU A 133 -9.90 -10.88 1.37
N LEU A 134 -9.33 -12.05 1.66
CA LEU A 134 -8.69 -12.91 0.68
C LEU A 134 -9.66 -13.41 -0.39
N ALA A 135 -10.87 -13.83 0.01
CA ALA A 135 -11.90 -14.26 -0.93
C ALA A 135 -12.33 -13.12 -1.86
N MET A 136 -12.53 -11.91 -1.32
CA MET A 136 -12.83 -10.71 -2.10
C MET A 136 -11.67 -10.35 -3.04
N LEU A 137 -10.42 -10.42 -2.57
CA LEU A 137 -9.23 -10.18 -3.38
C LEU A 137 -9.17 -11.13 -4.58
N VAL A 138 -9.33 -12.45 -4.34
CA VAL A 138 -9.35 -13.47 -5.39
C VAL A 138 -10.47 -13.21 -6.39
N LEU A 139 -11.67 -12.87 -5.91
CA LEU A 139 -12.82 -12.54 -6.76
C LEU A 139 -12.54 -11.32 -7.64
N LEU A 140 -12.10 -10.21 -7.05
CA LEU A 140 -11.85 -8.96 -7.77
C LEU A 140 -10.71 -9.12 -8.80
N VAL A 141 -9.59 -9.71 -8.40
CA VAL A 141 -8.46 -9.97 -9.29
C VAL A 141 -8.87 -10.93 -10.41
N GLY A 142 -9.68 -11.95 -10.08
CA GLY A 142 -10.25 -12.88 -11.06
C GLY A 142 -11.10 -12.15 -12.12
N ILE A 143 -12.05 -11.31 -11.70
CA ILE A 143 -12.91 -10.55 -12.61
C ILE A 143 -12.08 -9.57 -13.44
N VAL A 144 -11.18 -8.80 -12.82
CA VAL A 144 -10.29 -7.86 -13.54
C VAL A 144 -9.44 -8.61 -14.58
N THR A 145 -8.90 -9.78 -14.24
CA THR A 145 -8.11 -10.60 -15.17
C THR A 145 -8.97 -11.14 -16.32
N LEU A 146 -10.21 -11.58 -16.04
CA LEU A 146 -11.16 -12.04 -17.08
C LEU A 146 -11.53 -10.92 -18.04
N LEU A 147 -11.78 -9.71 -17.53
CA LEU A 147 -12.05 -8.53 -18.34
C LEU A 147 -10.82 -8.12 -19.15
N ALA A 148 -9.63 -8.16 -18.54
CA ALA A 148 -8.37 -7.84 -19.20
C ALA A 148 -8.01 -8.81 -20.33
N ARG A 149 -8.47 -10.07 -20.28
CA ARG A 149 -8.33 -11.03 -21.38
C ARG A 149 -9.19 -10.66 -22.60
N ARG A 150 -10.31 -9.95 -22.39
CA ARG A 150 -11.31 -9.62 -23.41
C ARG A 150 -11.21 -8.17 -23.91
N MET A 151 -10.43 -7.32 -23.26
CA MET A 151 -10.23 -5.92 -23.66
C MET A 151 -9.45 -5.80 -24.97
N ALA A 152 -9.77 -4.79 -25.77
CA ALA A 152 -8.91 -4.37 -26.86
C ALA A 152 -7.61 -3.77 -26.28
N ARG A 153 -6.46 -4.16 -26.83
CA ARG A 153 -5.18 -3.64 -26.36
C ARG A 153 -4.87 -2.29 -27.00
N PRO A 154 -4.31 -1.35 -26.23
CA PRO A 154 -3.80 -0.11 -26.81
C PRO A 154 -2.64 -0.43 -27.77
N SER A 155 -2.50 0.38 -28.82
CA SER A 155 -1.27 0.36 -29.62
C SER A 155 -0.08 0.80 -28.76
N ARG A 156 1.15 0.53 -29.20
CA ARG A 156 2.36 1.00 -28.49
C ARG A 156 2.38 2.52 -28.31
N LEU A 157 1.99 3.26 -29.35
CA LEU A 157 1.90 4.71 -29.31
C LEU A 157 0.77 5.17 -28.37
N GLY A 158 -0.40 4.52 -28.41
CA GLY A 158 -1.49 4.80 -27.48
C GLY A 158 -1.10 4.52 -26.03
N SER A 159 -0.32 3.46 -25.79
CA SER A 159 0.19 3.13 -24.45
C SER A 159 1.14 4.20 -23.93
N LEU A 160 2.02 4.72 -24.79
CA LEU A 160 2.92 5.83 -24.43
C LEU A 160 2.13 7.11 -24.14
N ALA A 161 1.13 7.41 -24.97
CA ALA A 161 0.26 8.57 -24.78
C ALA A 161 -0.57 8.50 -23.48
N ILE A 162 -0.85 7.31 -22.97
CA ILE A 162 -1.52 7.11 -21.68
C ILE A 162 -0.50 7.13 -20.53
N ALA A 163 0.62 6.42 -20.68
CA ALA A 163 1.56 6.20 -19.59
C ALA A 163 2.31 7.46 -19.17
N ILE A 164 2.68 8.33 -20.09
CA ILE A 164 3.41 9.58 -19.76
C ILE A 164 2.57 10.48 -18.84
N PRO A 165 1.34 10.91 -19.22
CA PRO A 165 0.54 11.74 -18.33
C PRO A 165 0.16 10.99 -17.04
N ALA A 166 -0.11 9.68 -17.11
CA ALA A 166 -0.40 8.89 -15.92
C ALA A 166 0.81 8.83 -14.96
N ALA A 167 2.03 8.67 -15.47
CA ALA A 167 3.24 8.68 -14.63
C ALA A 167 3.44 10.03 -13.95
N ILE A 168 3.24 11.13 -14.69
CA ILE A 168 3.33 12.49 -14.11
C ILE A 168 2.31 12.65 -12.99
N VAL A 169 1.04 12.30 -13.22
CA VAL A 169 -0.02 12.40 -12.19
C VAL A 169 0.29 11.49 -11.00
N ALA A 170 0.69 10.24 -11.23
CA ALA A 170 1.04 9.31 -10.15
C ALA A 170 2.19 9.85 -9.29
N VAL A 171 3.23 10.43 -9.91
CA VAL A 171 4.34 11.06 -9.20
C VAL A 171 3.88 12.33 -8.47
N SER A 172 3.02 13.16 -9.05
CA SER A 172 2.52 14.36 -8.35
C SER A 172 1.60 14.02 -7.18
N CYS A 173 0.89 12.90 -7.23
CA CYS A 173 -0.06 12.46 -6.22
C CYS A 173 0.48 11.39 -5.26
N HIS A 174 1.77 11.05 -5.32
CA HIS A 174 2.34 9.89 -4.63
C HIS A 174 2.12 9.92 -3.11
N GLN A 175 2.15 11.10 -2.48
CA GLN A 175 1.94 11.24 -1.02
C GLN A 175 0.55 10.81 -0.55
N ALA A 176 -0.43 10.76 -1.44
CA ALA A 176 -1.79 10.30 -1.15
C ALA A 176 -2.04 8.83 -1.55
N MET A 177 -0.99 8.11 -1.97
CA MET A 177 -1.08 6.70 -2.36
C MET A 177 -0.63 5.81 -1.20
N PRO A 178 -1.47 4.88 -0.71
CA PRO A 178 -1.12 3.98 0.39
C PRO A 178 0.14 3.15 0.12
N GLU A 179 0.40 2.82 -1.14
CA GLU A 179 1.62 2.11 -1.55
C GLU A 179 2.89 2.91 -1.23
N TRP A 180 2.84 4.24 -1.44
CA TRP A 180 3.95 5.12 -1.10
C TRP A 180 4.02 5.36 0.41
N MET A 181 2.89 5.64 1.06
CA MET A 181 2.86 5.87 2.51
C MET A 181 3.38 4.66 3.29
N LEU A 182 3.09 3.44 2.83
CA LEU A 182 3.66 2.21 3.37
C LEU A 182 5.19 2.14 3.15
N ALA A 183 5.66 2.46 1.94
CA ALA A 183 7.09 2.45 1.64
C ALA A 183 7.86 3.49 2.46
N GLU A 184 7.29 4.68 2.64
CA GLU A 184 7.86 5.78 3.43
C GLU A 184 7.86 5.44 4.92
N SER A 185 6.74 4.98 5.48
CA SER A 185 6.68 4.54 6.89
C SER A 185 7.64 3.38 7.17
N ALA A 186 7.74 2.40 6.27
CA ALA A 186 8.72 1.33 6.38
C ALA A 186 10.16 1.86 6.31
N TYR A 187 10.45 2.77 5.38
CA TYR A 187 11.77 3.38 5.28
C TYR A 187 12.15 4.11 6.58
N VAL A 188 11.26 4.96 7.11
CA VAL A 188 11.47 5.70 8.37
C VAL A 188 11.64 4.73 9.54
N TRP A 189 10.82 3.69 9.60
CA TRP A 189 10.85 2.68 10.66
C TRP A 189 12.20 1.95 10.75
N TYR A 190 12.83 1.62 9.61
CA TYR A 190 14.11 0.92 9.58
C TYR A 190 15.33 1.83 9.72
N GLN A 191 15.17 3.16 9.63
CA GLN A 191 16.26 4.08 9.90
C GLN A 191 16.50 4.22 11.41
N PRO A 192 17.76 4.43 11.84
CA PRO A 192 18.04 4.79 13.23
C PRO A 192 17.27 6.06 13.57
N LYS A 193 16.41 6.01 14.60
CA LYS A 193 15.75 7.23 15.09
C LYS A 193 16.84 8.18 15.57
N ARG A 194 16.87 9.38 14.98
CA ARG A 194 17.64 10.49 15.52
C ARG A 194 16.76 11.19 16.54
N LEU A 195 17.36 11.61 17.65
CA LEU A 195 16.67 12.49 18.57
C LEU A 195 16.48 13.83 17.86
N ASP A 196 15.21 14.23 17.67
CA ASP A 196 14.85 15.55 17.17
C ASP A 196 14.92 16.54 18.34
N MET A 197 16.14 16.73 18.84
CA MET A 197 16.46 17.51 20.03
C MET A 197 17.73 18.32 19.76
N PRO A 198 17.80 19.59 20.18
CA PRO A 198 19.03 20.39 20.12
C PRO A 198 20.23 19.67 20.76
N GLU A 199 21.44 19.84 20.20
CA GLU A 199 22.64 19.13 20.69
C GLU A 199 22.97 19.45 22.15
N ASP A 200 22.68 20.66 22.61
CA ASP A 200 22.88 21.10 23.99
C ASP A 200 21.92 20.39 24.96
N GLU A 201 20.65 20.19 24.57
CA GLU A 201 19.72 19.39 25.34
C GLU A 201 20.11 17.91 25.38
N GLN A 202 20.54 17.34 24.24
CA GLN A 202 21.05 15.97 24.21
C GLN A 202 22.25 15.80 25.14
N GLN A 203 23.15 16.78 25.17
CA GLN A 203 24.31 16.77 26.05
C GLN A 203 23.90 16.86 27.53
N ARG A 204 22.93 17.70 27.88
CA ARG A 204 22.38 17.77 29.24
C ARG A 204 21.80 16.43 29.69
N TRP A 205 21.07 15.74 28.81
CA TRP A 205 20.53 14.42 29.11
C TRP A 205 21.62 13.35 29.24
N ARG A 206 22.67 13.37 28.40
CA ARG A 206 23.86 12.52 28.58
C ARG A 206 24.49 12.71 29.94
N GLU A 207 24.73 13.96 30.32
CA GLU A 207 25.40 14.32 31.57
C GLU A 207 24.57 13.98 32.80
N SER A 208 23.23 13.98 32.69
CA SER A 208 22.35 13.59 33.78
C SER A 208 22.52 12.12 34.21
N GLY A 209 22.99 11.24 33.32
CA GLY A 209 23.04 9.79 33.53
C GLY A 209 21.66 9.12 33.67
N LEU A 210 20.57 9.87 33.53
CA LEU A 210 19.19 9.36 33.65
C LEU A 210 18.69 8.73 32.36
N VAL A 211 19.17 9.21 31.21
CA VAL A 211 18.71 8.78 29.89
C VAL A 211 19.91 8.47 29.01
N ASN A 212 19.87 7.33 28.33
CA ASN A 212 20.81 7.03 27.27
C ASN A 212 20.28 7.65 25.96
N VAL A 213 20.90 8.73 25.50
CA VAL A 213 20.54 9.39 24.24
C VAL A 213 21.17 8.73 23.02
N ASP A 214 22.12 7.81 23.22
CA ASP A 214 22.75 7.06 22.14
C ASP A 214 21.84 5.89 21.76
N LEU A 215 20.83 6.20 20.94
CA LEU A 215 19.84 5.24 20.49
C LEU A 215 20.48 4.21 19.56
N ILE A 216 20.56 2.96 20.01
CA ILE A 216 20.88 1.83 19.15
C ILE A 216 19.74 1.57 18.17
N ARG A 217 20.03 0.93 17.03
CA ARG A 217 18.95 0.55 16.10
C ARG A 217 18.06 -0.48 16.79
N LYS A 218 16.76 -0.42 16.53
CA LYS A 218 15.81 -1.38 17.07
C LYS A 218 16.17 -2.83 16.68
N ALA A 219 16.71 -3.03 15.48
CA ALA A 219 17.17 -4.34 15.01
C ALA A 219 18.34 -4.92 15.82
N ASP A 220 19.09 -4.09 16.56
CA ASP A 220 20.23 -4.49 17.37
C ASP A 220 19.82 -4.74 18.85
N MET A 221 18.58 -4.41 19.22
CA MET A 221 18.05 -4.67 20.57
C MET A 221 17.76 -6.15 20.72
N THR A 222 18.52 -6.82 21.59
CA THR A 222 18.26 -8.20 22.00
C THR A 222 17.83 -8.23 23.46
N ALA A 223 16.79 -9.01 23.76
CA ALA A 223 16.34 -9.26 25.12
C ALA A 223 16.42 -10.76 25.37
N GLU A 224 17.23 -11.16 26.34
CA GLU A 224 17.33 -12.55 26.78
C GLU A 224 16.67 -12.69 28.16
N LEU A 225 15.90 -13.77 28.32
CA LEU A 225 15.36 -14.14 29.62
C LEU A 225 16.51 -14.61 30.52
N PRO A 226 16.65 -14.10 31.76
CA PRO A 226 17.64 -14.61 32.68
C PRO A 226 17.35 -16.08 32.99
N ALA A 227 18.41 -16.90 33.12
CA ALA A 227 18.30 -18.34 33.39
C ALA A 227 17.46 -18.66 34.65
N HIS A 228 17.41 -17.72 35.60
CA HIS A 228 16.59 -17.82 36.81
C HIS A 228 15.84 -16.49 37.01
N PRO A 229 14.65 -16.30 36.44
CA PRO A 229 13.87 -15.09 36.62
C PRO A 229 13.44 -14.98 38.09
N ARG A 230 13.98 -13.99 38.80
CA ARG A 230 13.65 -13.75 40.22
C ARG A 230 12.49 -12.78 40.42
N ASN A 231 12.26 -11.88 39.46
CA ASN A 231 11.24 -10.84 39.50
C ASN A 231 10.58 -10.71 38.12
N LEU A 232 9.26 -10.53 38.08
CA LEU A 232 8.55 -10.07 36.89
C LEU A 232 8.62 -8.54 36.87
N ILE A 233 9.32 -7.98 35.90
CA ILE A 233 9.28 -6.54 35.64
C ILE A 233 8.30 -6.34 34.48
N LEU A 234 7.09 -5.85 34.80
CA LEU A 234 6.14 -5.41 33.81
C LEU A 234 6.48 -3.96 33.43
N LEU A 235 7.19 -3.75 32.32
CA LEU A 235 7.36 -2.41 31.78
C LEU A 235 6.09 -2.04 31.01
N TYR A 236 5.16 -1.35 31.68
CA TYR A 236 4.09 -0.65 31.01
C TYR A 236 4.63 0.70 30.54
N ILE A 237 5.01 0.78 29.28
CA ILE A 237 5.34 2.05 28.64
C ILE A 237 4.02 2.58 28.08
N GLU A 238 3.30 3.34 28.89
CA GLU A 238 2.28 4.21 28.33
C GLU A 238 3.02 5.26 27.50
N SER A 239 2.71 5.38 26.21
CA SER A 239 3.14 6.53 25.43
C SER A 239 2.38 7.75 25.95
N GLY A 240 2.76 8.24 27.14
CA GLY A 240 2.40 9.57 27.56
C GLY A 240 2.87 10.50 26.46
N GLY A 241 1.96 11.28 25.89
CA GLY A 241 2.35 12.41 25.05
C GLY A 241 3.29 13.33 25.83
N LEU A 242 3.68 14.44 25.22
CA LEU A 242 4.67 15.36 25.75
C LEU A 242 4.34 16.13 27.06
N PRO A 243 3.18 16.08 27.78
CA PRO A 243 2.99 17.03 28.88
C PRO A 243 3.68 16.65 30.21
N VAL A 244 4.70 15.78 30.20
CA VAL A 244 5.50 15.50 31.41
C VAL A 244 6.61 16.53 31.65
N ILE A 245 6.94 17.37 30.64
CA ILE A 245 8.10 18.28 30.71
C ILE A 245 7.73 19.73 31.08
N ASP A 246 6.43 20.07 31.13
CA ASP A 246 5.97 21.34 31.69
C ASP A 246 5.58 21.17 33.17
N SER A 247 6.56 20.91 34.03
CA SER A 247 6.43 21.24 35.46
C SER A 247 7.42 22.35 35.80
N PRO A 248 6.95 23.44 36.45
CA PRO A 248 7.73 24.64 36.75
C PRO A 248 8.92 24.39 37.69
#